data_AF-A0A7D7Q1E4-F1
#
_entry.id   AF-A0A7D7Q1E4-F1
#
_cell.length_a   1.000
_cell.length_b   1.000
_cell.length_c   1.000
_cell.angle_alpha   90.00
_cell.angle_beta   90.00
_cell.angle_gamma   90.00
#
_symmetry.space_group_name_H-M   'P 1'
#
loop_
_entity.id
_entity.type
_entity.pdbx_description
1 polymer ?
#
loop_
_entity_poly.entity_id
_entity_poly.type
_entity_poly.pdbx_seq_one_letter_code
_entity_poly.pdbx_strand_id
1 'polypeptide(L)'
;MTEEIVVDAEERRSPRSWDFFLTVFLILMVLVLTAIFIVLGLGMSVATIACGDSALSCNGLAISIGTLLVIVGTPLVALAGIITSVVFIARRRVSFVVPLVTGIVLVGVYMLGAWLVAQAVP
;
A
#
# COMPACT_ATOMS: atom_id res chain seq x y z
N MET A 1 55.40 18.27 18.42
CA MET A 1 54.33 17.28 18.65
C MET A 1 53.07 17.91 18.09
N THR A 2 52.87 17.79 16.78
CA THR A 2 51.78 18.44 16.05
C THR A 2 50.55 17.55 16.15
N GLU A 3 49.55 18.01 16.89
CA GLU A 3 48.23 17.40 16.95
C GLU A 3 47.57 17.55 15.57
N GLU A 4 47.52 16.44 14.83
CA GLU A 4 46.60 16.27 13.71
C GLU A 4 45.18 16.33 14.30
N ILE A 5 44.54 17.47 14.14
CA ILE A 5 43.09 17.59 14.29
C ILE A 5 42.51 16.76 13.16
N VAL A 6 42.20 15.49 13.44
CA VAL A 6 41.27 14.70 12.65
C VAL A 6 39.93 15.40 12.82
N VAL A 7 39.69 16.41 11.98
CA VAL A 7 38.34 16.86 11.69
C VAL A 7 37.72 15.65 11.02
N ASP A 8 37.03 14.82 11.81
CA ASP A 8 36.01 13.92 11.29
C ASP A 8 35.24 14.75 10.29
N ALA A 9 35.45 14.46 9.00
CA ALA A 9 34.63 14.98 7.94
C ALA A 9 33.27 14.35 8.20
N GLU A 10 32.54 14.92 9.16
CA GLU A 10 31.16 14.67 9.45
C GLU A 10 30.50 14.96 8.11
N GLU A 11 30.32 13.87 7.37
CA GLU A 11 29.99 13.87 5.97
C GLU A 11 28.67 14.63 5.91
N ARG A 12 28.76 15.93 5.59
CA ARG A 12 27.63 16.77 5.21
C ARG A 12 27.14 16.16 3.90
N ARG A 13 26.50 15.00 4.01
CA ARG A 13 25.81 14.30 2.96
C ARG A 13 24.77 15.30 2.51
N SER A 14 25.11 15.96 1.40
CA SER A 14 24.21 16.76 0.60
C SER A 14 22.83 16.10 0.65
N PRO A 15 21.74 16.85 0.95
CA PRO A 15 20.41 16.29 0.94
C PRO A 15 20.22 15.59 -0.40
N ARG A 16 20.19 14.27 -0.35
CA ARG A 16 20.32 13.38 -1.50
C ARG A 16 19.02 13.53 -2.27
N SER A 17 18.98 14.47 -3.23
CA SER A 17 17.80 14.80 -4.05
C SER A 17 17.16 13.55 -4.67
N TRP A 18 17.98 12.52 -4.88
CA TRP A 18 17.59 11.21 -5.33
C TRP A 18 16.63 10.47 -4.38
N ASP A 19 16.82 10.57 -3.07
CA ASP A 19 15.95 9.94 -2.07
C ASP A 19 14.56 10.61 -2.06
N PHE A 20 14.50 11.94 -2.26
CA PHE A 20 13.24 12.66 -2.41
C PHE A 20 12.49 12.19 -3.66
N PHE A 21 13.19 12.10 -4.80
CA PHE A 21 12.57 11.65 -6.05
C PHE A 21 12.05 10.21 -5.96
N LEU A 22 12.81 9.30 -5.33
CA LEU A 22 12.35 7.93 -5.07
C LEU A 22 11.12 7.87 -4.17
N THR A 23 11.09 8.67 -3.10
CA THR A 23 9.96 8.66 -2.17
C THR A 23 8.69 9.16 -2.86
N VAL A 24 8.80 10.23 -3.66
CA VAL A 24 7.70 10.74 -4.49
C VAL A 24 7.24 9.69 -5.49
N PHE A 25 8.18 9.05 -6.20
CA PHE A 25 7.87 8.00 -7.17
C PHE A 25 7.13 6.82 -6.51
N LEU A 26 7.59 6.34 -5.35
CA LEU A 26 6.95 5.26 -4.62
C LEU A 26 5.56 5.63 -4.12
N ILE A 27 5.34 6.87 -3.67
CA ILE A 27 4.00 7.36 -3.29
C ILE A 27 3.06 7.38 -4.50
N LEU A 28 3.53 7.86 -5.65
CA LEU A 28 2.74 7.83 -6.89
C LEU A 28 2.42 6.39 -7.31
N MET A 29 3.39 5.48 -7.20
CA MET A 29 3.17 4.05 -7.47
C MET A 29 2.12 3.45 -6.54
N VAL A 30 2.17 3.77 -5.24
CA VAL A 30 1.16 3.35 -4.25
C VAL A 30 -0.23 3.88 -4.59
N LEU A 31 -0.34 5.14 -5.04
CA LEU A 31 -1.61 5.71 -5.49
C LEU A 31 -2.18 5.00 -6.73
N VAL A 32 -1.33 4.76 -7.74
CA VAL A 32 -1.72 4.03 -8.95
C VAL A 32 -2.17 2.61 -8.59
N LEU A 33 -1.42 1.92 -7.74
CA LEU A 33 -1.77 0.58 -7.29
C LEU A 33 -3.11 0.54 -6.54
N THR A 34 -3.35 1.53 -5.69
CA THR A 34 -4.63 1.69 -4.96
C THR A 34 -5.78 1.89 -5.94
N ALA A 35 -5.62 2.75 -6.95
CA ALA A 35 -6.63 2.96 -7.98
C ALA A 35 -6.96 1.67 -8.73
N ILE A 36 -5.94 0.89 -9.11
CA ILE A 36 -6.11 -0.43 -9.75
C ILE A 36 -6.89 -1.37 -8.82
N PHE A 37 -6.51 -1.47 -7.54
CA PHE A 37 -7.20 -2.34 -6.59
C PHE A 37 -8.64 -1.93 -6.32
N ILE A 38 -8.97 -0.64 -6.33
CA ILE A 38 -10.36 -0.19 -6.23
C ILE A 38 -11.17 -0.68 -7.44
N VAL A 39 -10.64 -0.54 -8.66
CA VAL A 39 -11.31 -1.02 -9.88
C VAL A 39 -11.50 -2.53 -9.84
N LEU A 40 -10.47 -3.28 -9.46
CA LEU A 40 -10.56 -4.74 -9.30
C LEU A 40 -11.53 -5.14 -8.18
N GLY A 41 -11.55 -4.40 -7.07
CA GLY A 41 -12.50 -4.58 -5.97
C GLY A 41 -13.94 -4.40 -6.43
N LEU A 42 -14.24 -3.37 -7.23
CA LEU A 42 -15.56 -3.20 -7.84
C LEU A 42 -15.93 -4.41 -8.72
N GLY A 43 -14.96 -4.96 -9.46
CA GLY A 43 -15.14 -6.19 -10.25
C GLY A 43 -15.50 -7.41 -9.40
N MET A 44 -14.96 -7.53 -8.17
CA MET A 44 -15.31 -8.62 -7.23
C MET A 44 -16.80 -8.60 -6.87
N SER A 45 -17.44 -7.43 -6.83
CA SER A 45 -18.88 -7.31 -6.53
C SER A 45 -19.75 -7.99 -7.59
N VAL A 46 -19.27 -8.07 -8.84
CA VAL A 46 -19.99 -8.73 -9.94
C VAL A 46 -20.13 -10.23 -9.70
N ALA A 47 -19.25 -10.84 -8.90
CA ALA A 47 -19.37 -12.24 -8.50
C ALA A 47 -20.68 -12.53 -7.74
N THR A 48 -21.28 -11.52 -7.09
CA THR A 48 -22.60 -11.67 -6.45
C THR A 48 -23.72 -11.97 -7.46
N ILE A 49 -23.60 -11.46 -8.69
CA ILE A 49 -24.59 -11.67 -9.76
C ILE A 49 -24.55 -13.13 -10.22
N ALA A 50 -23.35 -13.69 -10.40
CA ALA A 50 -23.16 -15.10 -10.75
C ALA A 50 -23.73 -16.04 -9.67
N CYS A 51 -23.69 -15.62 -8.41
CA CYS A 51 -24.28 -16.36 -7.29
C CYS A 51 -25.82 -16.25 -7.20
N GLY A 52 -26.44 -15.29 -7.90
CA GLY A 52 -27.90 -15.13 -7.93
C GLY A 52 -28.63 -16.14 -8.82
N ASP A 53 -27.91 -16.80 -9.73
CA ASP A 53 -28.46 -17.79 -10.65
C ASP A 53 -28.50 -19.20 -10.01
N SER A 54 -29.17 -19.28 -8.86
CA SER A 54 -29.88 -20.40 -8.19
C SER A 54 -29.28 -21.83 -8.12
N ALA A 55 -28.11 -22.14 -8.67
CA ALA A 55 -27.52 -23.48 -8.63
C ALA A 55 -26.38 -23.64 -7.61
N LEU A 56 -25.79 -22.54 -7.12
CA LEU A 56 -24.72 -22.55 -6.12
C LEU A 56 -25.14 -21.84 -4.83
N SER A 57 -25.05 -22.55 -3.69
CA SER A 57 -25.17 -21.95 -2.36
C SER A 57 -23.90 -21.14 -2.07
N CYS A 58 -23.92 -19.87 -2.44
CA CYS A 58 -22.78 -18.97 -2.35
C CYS A 58 -22.90 -18.03 -1.14
N ASN A 59 -21.80 -17.82 -0.43
CA ASN A 59 -21.79 -16.96 0.75
C ASN A 59 -21.63 -15.48 0.35
N GLY A 60 -22.74 -14.81 0.06
CA GLY A 60 -22.75 -13.40 -0.33
C GLY A 60 -22.15 -12.45 0.71
N LEU A 61 -22.18 -12.81 2.01
CA LEU A 61 -21.56 -12.01 3.07
C LEU A 61 -20.04 -12.01 2.95
N ALA A 62 -19.43 -13.15 2.65
CA ALA A 62 -17.99 -13.26 2.42
C ALA A 62 -17.55 -12.43 1.20
N ILE A 63 -18.33 -12.44 0.11
CA ILE A 63 -18.08 -11.60 -1.07
C ILE A 63 -18.17 -10.12 -0.69
N SER A 64 -19.22 -9.71 0.01
CA SER A 64 -19.42 -8.31 0.41
C SER A 64 -18.28 -7.81 1.31
N ILE A 65 -17.88 -8.60 2.32
CA ILE A 65 -16.77 -8.25 3.23
C ILE A 65 -15.45 -8.20 2.48
N GLY A 66 -15.14 -9.21 1.66
CA GLY A 66 -13.90 -9.23 0.88
C GLY A 66 -13.81 -8.05 -0.09
N THR A 67 -14.92 -7.71 -0.74
CA THR A 67 -15.00 -6.55 -1.65
C THR A 67 -14.85 -5.22 -0.92
N LEU A 68 -15.54 -5.06 0.22
CA LEU A 68 -15.46 -3.85 1.05
C LEU A 68 -14.05 -3.68 1.62
N LEU A 69 -13.40 -4.78 2.03
CA LEU A 69 -12.01 -4.78 2.48
C LEU A 69 -11.06 -4.28 1.39
N VAL A 70 -11.26 -4.66 0.13
CA VAL A 70 -10.45 -4.15 -0.98
C VAL A 70 -10.77 -2.68 -1.25
N ILE A 71 -12.04 -2.33 -1.42
CA ILE A 71 -12.45 -0.97 -1.83
C ILE A 71 -12.13 0.07 -0.77
N VAL A 72 -12.32 -0.25 0.52
CA VAL A 72 -12.14 0.69 1.63
C VAL A 72 -10.81 0.46 2.34
N GLY A 73 -10.37 -0.78 2.51
CA GLY A 73 -9.11 -1.08 3.20
C GLY A 73 -7.89 -0.60 2.42
N THR A 74 -7.87 -0.77 1.09
CA THR A 74 -6.72 -0.30 0.28
C THR A 74 -6.50 1.22 0.34
N PRO A 75 -7.50 2.11 0.17
CA PRO A 75 -7.27 3.55 0.32
C PRO A 75 -6.93 3.96 1.75
N LEU A 76 -7.47 3.30 2.78
CA LEU A 76 -7.10 3.58 4.17
C LEU A 76 -5.62 3.28 4.44
N VAL A 77 -5.12 2.14 3.95
CA VAL A 77 -3.70 1.78 4.06
C VAL A 77 -2.83 2.74 3.25
N ALA A 78 -3.23 3.09 2.03
CA ALA A 78 -2.51 4.06 1.22
C ALA A 78 -2.43 5.42 1.92
N LEU A 79 -3.53 5.90 2.50
CA LEU A 79 -3.58 7.16 3.25
C LEU A 79 -2.63 7.12 4.46
N ALA A 80 -2.66 6.03 5.24
CA ALA A 80 -1.76 5.85 6.38
C ALA A 80 -0.28 5.82 5.95
N GLY A 81 0.03 5.15 4.84
CA GLY A 81 1.37 5.10 4.26
C GLY A 81 1.88 6.46 3.76
N ILE A 82 0.99 7.26 3.16
CA ILE A 82 1.29 8.63 2.73
C ILE A 82 1.57 9.50 3.96
N ILE A 83 0.69 9.47 4.97
CA ILE A 83 0.85 10.26 6.20
C ILE A 83 2.17 9.90 6.90
N THR A 84 2.45 8.60 7.08
CA THR A 84 3.69 8.15 7.71
C THR A 84 4.93 8.55 6.91
N SER A 85 4.88 8.48 5.58
CA SER A 85 5.97 8.97 4.71
C SER A 85 6.20 10.48 4.89
N VAL A 86 5.13 11.29 4.90
CA VAL A 86 5.21 12.75 5.11
C VAL A 86 5.82 13.07 6.47
N VAL A 87 5.41 12.37 7.53
CA VAL A 87 5.96 12.55 8.89
C VAL A 87 7.45 12.19 8.96
N PHE A 88 7.89 11.14 8.27
CA PHE A 88 9.31 10.76 8.23
C PHE A 88 10.17 11.78 7.49
N ILE A 89 9.67 12.29 6.35
CA ILE A 89 10.33 13.39 5.61
C ILE A 89 10.46 14.64 6.50
N ALA A 90 9.39 15.02 7.22
CA ALA A 90 9.41 16.16 8.14
C ALA A 90 10.42 15.98 9.28
N ARG A 91 10.68 14.74 9.72
CA ARG A 91 11.67 14.40 10.75
C ARG A 91 13.11 14.27 10.21
N ARG A 92 13.38 14.64 8.95
CA ARG A 92 14.68 14.49 8.28
C ARG A 92 15.24 13.06 8.32
N ARG A 93 14.38 12.04 8.41
CA ARG A 93 14.77 10.63 8.36
C ARG A 93 14.58 10.11 6.93
N VAL A 94 15.49 9.24 6.47
CA VAL A 94 15.40 8.60 5.15
C VAL A 94 14.13 7.75 5.10
N SER A 95 13.17 8.14 4.26
CA SER A 95 11.80 7.61 4.28
C SER A 95 11.55 6.48 3.27
N PHE A 96 12.54 6.04 2.49
CA PHE A 96 12.37 5.08 1.39
C PHE A 96 11.67 3.77 1.79
N VAL A 97 11.95 3.26 3.00
CA VAL A 97 11.40 1.98 3.47
C VAL A 97 9.90 2.07 3.71
N VAL A 98 9.39 3.24 4.09
CA VAL A 98 7.98 3.44 4.48
C VAL A 98 7.00 3.21 3.31
N PRO A 99 7.12 3.89 2.15
CA PRO A 99 6.21 3.66 1.04
C PRO A 99 6.43 2.28 0.40
N LEU A 100 7.64 1.71 0.48
CA LEU A 100 7.89 0.33 0.04
C LEU A 100 7.08 -0.67 0.86
N VAL A 101 7.16 -0.59 2.20
CA VAL A 101 6.39 -1.45 3.12
C VAL A 101 4.90 -1.22 2.92
N THR A 102 4.47 0.03 2.73
CA THR A 102 3.07 0.37 2.42
C THR A 102 2.58 -0.37 1.17
N GLY A 103 3.38 -0.38 0.10
CA GLY A 103 3.06 -1.12 -1.12
C GLY A 103 2.87 -2.61 -0.89
N ILE A 104 3.75 -3.24 -0.09
CA ILE A 104 3.64 -4.66 0.28
C ILE A 104 2.34 -4.92 1.07
N VAL A 105 2.03 -4.07 2.05
CA VAL A 105 0.82 -4.20 2.86
C VAL A 105 -0.43 -4.05 1.99
N LEU A 106 -0.43 -3.11 1.03
CA LEU A 106 -1.51 -2.93 0.06
C LEU A 106 -1.79 -4.20 -0.75
N VAL A 107 -0.74 -4.84 -1.27
CA VAL A 107 -0.86 -6.12 -1.99
C VAL A 107 -1.42 -7.20 -1.06
N GLY A 108 -0.98 -7.24 0.19
CA GLY A 108 -1.49 -8.18 1.20
C GLY A 108 -2.99 -7.99 1.46
N VAL A 109 -3.45 -6.75 1.63
CA VAL A 109 -4.88 -6.44 1.82
C VAL A 109 -5.71 -6.86 0.61
N TYR A 110 -5.21 -6.59 -0.61
CA TYR A 110 -5.87 -7.04 -1.83
C TYR A 110 -5.96 -8.57 -1.89
N MET A 111 -4.87 -9.28 -1.65
CA MET A 111 -4.87 -10.75 -1.65
C MET A 111 -5.79 -11.35 -0.60
N LEU A 112 -5.86 -10.77 0.60
CA LEU A 112 -6.78 -11.21 1.65
C LEU A 112 -8.24 -11.05 1.21
N GLY A 113 -8.59 -9.91 0.63
CA GLY A 113 -9.95 -9.68 0.11
C GLY A 113 -10.29 -10.62 -1.04
N ALA A 114 -9.38 -10.81 -1.99
CA ALA A 114 -9.52 -11.73 -3.10
C ALA A 114 -9.70 -13.19 -2.63
N TRP A 115 -8.91 -13.60 -1.64
CA TRP A 115 -9.01 -14.93 -1.05
C TRP A 115 -10.35 -15.14 -0.34
N LEU A 116 -10.85 -14.14 0.39
CA LEU A 116 -12.18 -14.20 1.01
C LEU A 116 -13.29 -14.41 -0.04
N VAL A 117 -13.22 -13.67 -1.15
CA VAL A 117 -14.19 -13.79 -2.25
C VAL A 117 -14.08 -15.17 -2.91
N ALA A 118 -12.87 -15.69 -3.09
CA ALA A 118 -12.65 -17.02 -3.67
C ALA A 118 -13.21 -18.15 -2.78
N GLN A 119 -13.10 -18.03 -1.45
CA GLN A 119 -13.68 -18.99 -0.49
C GLN A 119 -15.21 -18.89 -0.37
N ALA A 120 -15.83 -17.86 -0.97
CA ALA A 120 -17.28 -17.69 -0.90
C ALA A 120 -18.05 -18.65 -1.83
N VAL A 121 -17.34 -19.30 -2.76
CA VAL A 121 -17.86 -20.28 -3.71
C VAL A 121 -17.27 -21.65 -3.34
N PRO A 122 -18.09 -22.71 -3.17
CA PRO A 122 -17.61 -24.06 -2.87
C PRO A 122 -16.88 -24.73 -4.04
#